data_AF-A0A4Q6BK15-F1
#
_entry.id   AF-A0A4Q6BK15-F1
#
_cell.length_a   1.000
_cell.length_b   1.000
_cell.length_c   1.000
_cell.angle_alpha   90.00
_cell.angle_beta   90.00
_cell.angle_gamma   90.00
#
_symmetry.space_group_name_H-M   'P 1'
#
loop_
_entity.id
_entity.type
_entity.pdbx_description
1 polymer ?
#
loop_
_entity_poly.entity_id
_entity_poly.type
_entity_poly.pdbx_seq_one_letter_code
_entity_poly.pdbx_strand_id
1 'polypeptide(L)'
;MRFDNDPLYLIFEQHLFTALVEEEALEDFMGRVVSDYVAHLQVMGTVIPQQLRAGLEQDLRDEVLEMFRKKTYGHYSLSEFRKAKGVVSTPDTLIPVFQHEKTRRRGRAC
;
A
#
# COMPACT_ATOMS: atom_id res chain seq x y z
N MET A 1 -19.64 5.16 -9.18
CA MET A 1 -18.36 4.53 -9.56
C MET A 1 -18.15 3.36 -8.62
N ARG A 2 -17.93 2.15 -9.12
CA ARG A 2 -17.66 0.97 -8.29
C ARG A 2 -16.17 0.96 -7.98
N PHE A 3 -15.80 1.33 -6.74
CA PHE A 3 -14.42 1.38 -6.27
C PHE A 3 -13.90 -0.01 -5.85
N ASP A 4 -14.77 -1.03 -5.85
CA ASP A 4 -14.47 -2.38 -5.34
C ASP A 4 -13.48 -3.19 -6.20
N ASN A 5 -13.04 -2.67 -7.35
CA ASN A 5 -12.07 -3.33 -8.24
C ASN A 5 -10.85 -2.46 -8.55
N ASP A 6 -10.68 -1.32 -7.85
CA ASP A 6 -9.50 -0.49 -8.06
C ASP A 6 -8.31 -1.04 -7.25
N PRO A 7 -7.21 -1.47 -7.89
CA PRO A 7 -6.04 -1.97 -7.18
C PRO A 7 -5.45 -0.97 -6.19
N LEU A 8 -5.54 0.34 -6.47
CA LEU A 8 -5.06 1.37 -5.55
C LEU A 8 -5.92 1.40 -4.27
N TYR A 9 -7.24 1.31 -4.43
CA TYR A 9 -8.19 1.31 -3.31
C TYR A 9 -8.04 0.05 -2.44
N LEU A 10 -7.80 -1.12 -3.04
CA LEU A 10 -7.56 -2.36 -2.30
C LEU A 10 -6.28 -2.30 -1.46
N ILE A 11 -5.18 -1.78 -2.03
CA ILE A 11 -3.91 -1.57 -1.31
C ILE A 11 -4.11 -0.54 -0.19
N PHE A 12 -4.79 0.57 -0.47
CA PHE A 12 -5.15 1.56 0.53
C PHE A 12 -5.92 0.95 1.71
N GLU A 13 -6.96 0.17 1.42
CA GLU A 13 -7.82 -0.43 2.45
C GLU A 13 -7.02 -1.45 3.30
N GLN A 14 -6.15 -2.24 2.67
CA GLN A 14 -5.26 -3.14 3.37
C GLN A 14 -4.35 -2.40 4.36
N HIS A 15 -3.71 -1.30 3.93
CA HIS A 15 -2.86 -0.48 4.81
C HIS A 15 -3.66 0.23 5.90
N LEU A 16 -4.91 0.61 5.62
CA LEU A 16 -5.79 1.27 6.59
C LEU A 16 -6.12 0.34 7.76
N PHE A 17 -6.43 -0.93 7.47
CA PHE A 17 -6.78 -1.95 8.45
C PHE A 17 -5.57 -2.70 9.05
N THR A 18 -4.41 -2.63 8.42
CA THR A 18 -3.19 -3.20 8.99
C THR A 18 -2.59 -2.22 9.98
N ALA A 19 -2.84 -2.43 11.28
CA ALA A 19 -2.25 -1.66 12.36
C ALA A 19 -0.76 -2.01 12.58
N LEU A 20 0.09 -1.68 11.60
CA LEU A 20 1.55 -1.85 11.71
C LEU A 20 2.18 -0.83 12.65
N VAL A 21 1.59 0.37 12.78
CA VAL A 21 2.13 1.47 13.60
C VAL A 21 0.98 2.24 14.26
N GLU A 22 1.01 2.41 15.59
CA GLU A 22 -0.06 3.09 16.35
C GLU A 22 -0.14 4.61 16.11
N GLU A 23 1.00 5.24 15.81
CA GLU A 23 1.14 6.68 15.51
C GLU A 23 1.80 6.89 14.15
N GLU A 24 1.13 6.45 13.08
CA GLU A 24 1.59 6.68 11.72
C GLU A 24 1.19 8.09 11.24
N ALA A 25 2.17 8.87 10.78
CA ALA A 25 1.90 10.14 10.12
C ALA A 25 1.22 9.88 8.76
N LEU A 26 0.29 10.77 8.38
CA LEU A 26 -0.47 10.63 7.14
C LEU A 26 0.46 10.58 5.90
N GLU A 27 1.52 11.37 5.89
CA GLU A 27 2.53 11.37 4.82
C GLU A 27 3.25 10.02 4.68
N ASP A 28 3.60 9.39 5.80
CA ASP A 28 4.27 8.07 5.79
C ASP A 28 3.31 6.98 5.31
N PHE A 29 2.05 7.04 5.75
CA PHE A 29 0.98 6.16 5.29
C PHE A 29 0.79 6.28 3.77
N MET A 30 0.63 7.51 3.25
CA MET A 30 0.47 7.77 1.82
C MET A 30 1.68 7.27 1.03
N GLY A 31 2.90 7.52 1.53
CA GLY A 31 4.13 7.07 0.91
C GLY A 31 4.19 5.54 0.76
N ARG A 32 3.74 4.78 1.76
CA ARG A 32 3.69 3.31 1.70
C ARG A 32 2.67 2.81 0.68
N VAL A 33 1.44 3.34 0.71
CA VAL A 33 0.38 2.96 -0.24
C VAL A 33 0.82 3.22 -1.68
N VAL A 34 1.38 4.40 -1.97
CA VAL A 34 1.87 4.75 -3.31
C VAL A 34 3.04 3.87 -3.72
N SER A 35 3.99 3.61 -2.81
CA SER A 35 5.13 2.73 -3.09
C SER A 35 4.68 1.31 -3.45
N ASP A 36 3.75 0.75 -2.69
CA ASP A 36 3.23 -0.60 -2.93
C ASP A 36 2.40 -0.67 -4.21
N TYR A 37 1.65 0.38 -4.54
CA TYR A 37 0.92 0.47 -5.81
C TYR A 37 1.88 0.56 -7.01
N VAL A 38 2.93 1.39 -6.93
CA VAL A 38 3.93 1.48 -8.00
C VAL A 38 4.67 0.14 -8.16
N ALA A 39 4.98 -0.54 -7.05
CA ALA A 39 5.56 -1.88 -7.10
C ALA A 39 4.59 -2.89 -7.76
N HIS A 40 3.29 -2.82 -7.45
CA HIS A 40 2.27 -3.64 -8.08
C HIS A 40 2.20 -3.41 -9.60
N LEU A 41 2.24 -2.14 -10.05
CA LEU A 41 2.26 -1.80 -11.48
C LEU A 41 3.50 -2.36 -12.19
N GLN A 42 4.67 -2.34 -11.54
CA GLN A 42 5.90 -2.92 -12.09
C GLN A 42 5.79 -4.45 -12.25
N VAL A 43 5.18 -5.13 -11.27
CA VAL A 43 4.92 -6.58 -11.34
C VAL A 43 3.95 -6.92 -12.47
N MET A 44 2.96 -6.05 -12.73
CA MET A 44 2.05 -6.20 -13.87
C MET A 44 2.71 -5.90 -15.23
N GLY A 45 3.99 -5.52 -15.26
CA GLY A 45 4.72 -5.22 -16.49
C GLY A 45 4.53 -3.79 -16.99
N THR A 46 3.97 -2.90 -16.17
CA THR A 46 3.82 -1.48 -16.52
C THR A 46 5.14 -0.75 -16.29
N VAL A 47 5.72 -0.20 -17.37
CA VAL A 47 6.96 0.57 -17.29
C VAL A 47 6.62 2.05 -17.16
N ILE A 48 6.97 2.63 -16.02
CA ILE A 48 6.78 4.07 -15.75
C ILE A 48 8.09 4.80 -16.11
N PRO A 49 8.07 5.73 -17.10
CA PRO A 49 9.24 6.55 -17.40
C PRO A 49 9.66 7.36 -16.18
N GLN A 50 10.96 7.41 -15.89
CA GLN A 50 11.49 8.09 -14.70
C GLN A 50 11.10 9.57 -14.62
N GLN A 51 10.94 10.24 -15.76
CA GLN A 51 10.52 11.64 -15.88
C GLN A 51 9.08 11.86 -15.42
N LEU A 52 8.20 10.87 -15.61
CA LEU A 52 6.79 10.93 -15.24
C LEU A 52 6.53 10.41 -13.82
N ARG A 53 7.50 9.70 -13.26
CA ARG A 53 7.37 9.04 -11.96
C ARG A 53 7.04 10.02 -10.84
N ALA A 54 7.71 11.16 -10.79
CA ALA A 54 7.47 12.16 -9.74
C ALA A 54 6.05 12.77 -9.82
N GLY A 55 5.56 13.05 -11.02
CA GLY A 55 4.21 13.55 -11.22
C GLY A 55 3.15 12.50 -10.86
N LEU A 56 3.35 11.26 -11.32
CA LEU A 56 2.47 10.15 -11.00
C LEU A 56 2.42 9.84 -9.50
N GLU A 57 3.56 9.87 -8.80
CA GLU A 57 3.59 9.68 -7.35
C GLU A 57 2.83 10.81 -6.62
N GLN A 58 2.87 12.04 -7.12
CA GLN A 58 2.12 13.16 -6.56
C GLN A 58 0.61 12.99 -6.78
N ASP A 59 0.19 12.68 -8.01
CA ASP A 59 -1.22 12.46 -8.35
C ASP A 59 -1.82 11.32 -7.51
N LEU A 60 -1.06 10.22 -7.34
CA LEU A 60 -1.47 9.10 -6.50
C LEU A 60 -1.58 9.49 -5.02
N ARG A 61 -0.70 10.35 -4.50
CA ARG A 61 -0.81 10.85 -3.12
C ARG A 61 -2.09 11.67 -2.93
N ASP A 62 -2.40 12.54 -3.88
CA ASP A 62 -3.60 13.38 -3.83
C ASP A 62 -4.87 12.52 -3.88
N GLU A 63 -4.88 11.46 -4.70
CA GLU A 63 -5.99 10.51 -4.77
C GLU A 63 -6.13 9.70 -3.47
N VAL A 64 -5.01 9.20 -2.89
CA VAL A 64 -5.02 8.50 -1.60
C VAL A 64 -5.49 9.41 -0.47
N LEU A 65 -5.11 10.69 -0.48
CA LEU A 65 -5.59 11.68 0.47
C LEU A 65 -7.11 11.89 0.37
N GLU A 66 -7.64 11.96 -0.86
CA GLU A 66 -9.09 12.09 -1.07
C GLU A 66 -9.85 10.84 -0.60
N MET A 67 -9.33 9.64 -0.91
CA MET A 67 -9.88 8.37 -0.43
C MET A 67 -9.86 8.29 1.10
N PHE A 68 -8.75 8.69 1.71
CA PHE A 68 -8.61 8.77 3.16
C PHE A 68 -9.70 9.66 3.75
N ARG A 69 -9.82 10.91 3.29
CA ARG A 69 -10.84 11.87 3.76
C ARG A 69 -12.28 11.35 3.63
N LYS A 70 -12.58 10.65 2.53
CA LYS A 70 -13.91 10.05 2.31
C LYS A 70 -14.17 8.90 3.28
N LYS A 71 -13.16 8.06 3.55
CA LYS A 71 -13.29 6.86 4.40
C LYS A 71 -13.26 7.18 5.89
N THR A 72 -12.49 8.19 6.29
CA THR A 72 -12.36 8.65 7.68
C THR A 72 -13.30 9.80 8.02
N TYR A 73 -14.31 10.10 7.19
CA TYR A 73 -15.27 11.18 7.44
C TYR A 73 -15.79 11.16 8.90
N GLY A 74 -15.37 12.14 9.70
CA GLY A 74 -15.66 12.22 11.14
C GLY A 74 -14.51 11.88 12.10
N HIS A 75 -13.34 11.47 11.60
CA HIS A 75 -12.13 11.16 12.37
C HIS A 75 -10.96 12.01 11.88
N TYR A 76 -10.24 12.66 12.80
CA TYR A 76 -9.16 13.60 12.48
C TYR A 76 -7.82 12.91 12.25
N SER A 77 -7.67 11.66 12.70
CA SER A 77 -6.41 10.92 12.61
C SER A 77 -6.59 9.43 12.33
N LEU A 78 -5.57 8.82 11.71
CA LEU A 78 -5.47 7.37 11.52
C LEU A 78 -5.65 6.62 12.85
N SER A 79 -5.05 7.12 13.92
CA SER A 79 -5.14 6.54 15.27
C SER A 79 -6.56 6.62 15.84
N GLU A 80 -7.29 7.71 15.64
CA GLU A 80 -8.72 7.82 16.03
C GLU A 80 -9.60 6.86 15.25
N PHE A 81 -9.38 6.74 13.95
CA PHE A 81 -10.13 5.81 13.09
C PHE A 81 -9.88 4.35 13.50
N ARG A 82 -8.62 3.96 13.72
CA ARG A 82 -8.23 2.61 14.17
C ARG A 82 -8.82 2.28 15.55
N LYS A 83 -8.84 3.25 16.48
CA LYS A 83 -9.47 3.12 17.80
C LYS A 83 -11.00 2.98 17.70
N ALA A 84 -11.66 3.76 16.85
CA ALA A 84 -13.12 3.71 16.66
C ALA A 84 -13.58 2.39 16.00
N LYS A 85 -12.76 1.82 15.12
CA LYS A 85 -13.04 0.55 14.43
C LYS A 85 -12.62 -0.70 15.21
N GLY A 86 -11.97 -0.56 16.37
CA GLY A 86 -11.52 -1.69 17.16
C GLY A 86 -10.53 -2.59 16.42
N VAL A 87 -9.67 -2.01 15.58
CA VAL A 87 -8.59 -2.75 14.93
C VAL A 87 -7.57 -3.08 16.03
N VAL A 88 -7.77 -4.22 16.68
CA VAL A 88 -6.86 -4.78 17.66
C VAL A 88 -5.56 -5.08 16.92
N SER A 89 -4.47 -4.43 17.34
CA SER A 89 -3.11 -4.79 16.94
C SER A 89 -2.88 -6.26 17.31
N THR A 90 -3.10 -7.18 16.37
CA THR A 90 -2.66 -8.57 16.53
C THR A 90 -1.21 -8.62 16.07
N PRO A 91 -0.24 -8.82 16.97
CA PRO A 91 1.16 -8.97 16.61
C PRO A 91 1.42 -10.41 16.14
N ASP A 92 0.69 -10.93 15.15
CA ASP A 92 1.07 -12.20 14.50
C ASP A 92 0.19 -12.48 13.28
N THR A 93 0.55 -11.94 12.12
CA THR A 93 0.31 -12.67 10.88
C THR A 93 1.40 -12.31 9.88
N LEU A 94 2.35 -13.23 9.79
CA LEU A 94 3.37 -13.32 8.76
C LEU A 94 2.72 -13.03 7.39
N ILE A 95 3.06 -11.89 6.78
CA ILE A 95 2.96 -11.77 5.33
C ILE A 95 4.05 -12.71 4.80
N PRO A 96 3.72 -13.75 4.02
CA PRO A 96 4.73 -14.40 3.20
C PRO A 96 5.21 -13.33 2.21
N VAL A 97 6.33 -12.70 2.56
CA VAL A 97 7.18 -12.02 1.60
C VAL A 97 7.30 -12.98 0.44
N PHE A 98 6.86 -12.55 -0.74
CA PHE A 98 7.06 -13.21 -2.01
C PHE A 98 8.58 -13.43 -2.19
N GLN A 99 9.11 -14.49 -1.59
CA GLN A 99 10.46 -14.97 -1.83
C GLN A 99 10.42 -15.65 -3.19
N HIS A 100 10.66 -14.86 -4.23
CA HIS A 100 11.14 -15.42 -5.47
C HIS A 100 12.56 -15.91 -5.21
N GLU A 101 12.68 -17.15 -4.75
CA GLU A 101 13.94 -17.85 -4.59
C GLU A 101 14.61 -17.95 -5.98
N LYS A 102 15.59 -17.07 -6.21
CA LYS A 102 16.55 -17.18 -7.30
C LYS A 102 17.40 -18.42 -7.05
N THR A 103 16.97 -19.58 -7.53
CA THR A 103 17.84 -20.75 -7.65
C THR A 103 18.78 -20.59 -8.84
N ARG A 104 19.88 -19.85 -8.61
CA ARG A 104 21.14 -20.06 -9.32
C ARG A 104 21.76 -21.37 -8.82
N ARG A 105 21.73 -22.44 -9.62
CA ARG A 105 22.75 -23.52 -9.62
C ARG A 105 22.89 -24.04 -11.06
N ARG A 106 24.03 -23.75 -11.72
CA ARG A 106 25.13 -24.71 -11.97
C ARG A 106 24.57 -25.99 -12.60
N GLY A 107 24.71 -26.25 -13.89
CA GLY A 107 26.01 -26.52 -14.53
C GLY A 107 26.40 -28.00 -14.36
N ARG A 108 26.36 -28.75 -15.47
CA ARG A 108 26.88 -30.12 -15.74
C ARG A 108 26.19 -31.33 -15.10
N ALA A 109 25.73 -32.24 -15.97
CA ALA A 109 26.32 -33.58 -16.11
C ALA A 109 25.90 -34.19 -17.47
N CYS A 110 26.89 -34.45 -18.33
CA CYS A 110 26.86 -35.56 -19.29
C CYS A 110 27.58 -36.74 -18.62
#